data_AF-A0A527X8M5-F1
#
_entry.id   AF-A0A527X8M5-F1
#
_cell.length_a   1.000
_cell.length_b   1.000
_cell.length_c   1.000
_cell.angle_alpha   90.00
_cell.angle_beta   90.00
_cell.angle_gamma   90.00
#
_symmetry.space_group_name_H-M   'P 1'
#
loop_
_entity.id
_entity.type
_entity.pdbx_description
1 polymer ?
#
loop_
_entity_poly.entity_id
_entity_poly.type
_entity_poly.pdbx_seq_one_letter_code
_entity_poly.pdbx_strand_id
1 'polypeptide(L)'
;MFKNAILTLLSLVMAIGLGGYSVWYALNAQDGVGAIRIGQWTAFPEVGTLAADPYSKARVAREGVLALGRAEGLAFVAERDDAGEPLKRECTYTIEGGYPTARFWTLYAADQSLGVIDTGK
;
A
#
# COMPACT_ATOMS: atom_id res chain seq x y z
N MET A 1 -43.51 5.93 -14.70
CA MET A 1 -42.70 6.58 -13.64
C MET A 1 -41.92 5.57 -12.80
N PHE A 2 -42.56 4.52 -12.25
CA PHE A 2 -41.89 3.51 -11.40
C PHE A 2 -40.72 2.78 -12.09
N LYS A 3 -40.88 2.40 -13.37
CA LYS A 3 -39.83 1.73 -14.16
C LYS A 3 -38.58 2.60 -14.32
N ASN A 4 -38.76 3.90 -14.54
CA ASN A 4 -37.65 4.85 -14.66
C ASN A 4 -36.97 5.05 -13.30
N ALA A 5 -37.74 5.16 -12.22
CA ALA A 5 -37.18 5.25 -10.87
C ALA A 5 -36.33 4.02 -10.51
N ILE A 6 -36.77 2.81 -10.86
CA ILE A 6 -36.01 1.57 -10.66
C ILE A 6 -34.71 1.58 -11.47
N LEU A 7 -34.75 1.97 -12.75
CA LEU A 7 -33.56 2.04 -13.60
C LEU A 7 -32.57 3.09 -13.09
N THR A 8 -33.04 4.25 -12.65
CA THR A 8 -32.19 5.29 -12.05
C THR A 8 -31.54 4.77 -10.76
N LEU A 9 -32.30 4.13 -9.87
CA LEU A 9 -31.75 3.54 -8.65
C LEU A 9 -30.68 2.48 -8.95
N LEU A 10 -30.96 1.59 -9.91
CA LEU A 10 -30.02 0.56 -10.34
C LEU A 10 -28.72 1.17 -10.88
N SER A 11 -28.83 2.24 -11.69
CA SER A 11 -27.67 2.95 -12.23
C SER A 11 -26.83 3.61 -11.14
N LEU A 12 -27.46 4.21 -10.13
CA LEU A 12 -26.77 4.80 -8.97
C LEU A 12 -26.05 3.74 -8.15
N VAL A 13 -26.71 2.62 -7.86
CA VAL A 13 -26.12 1.51 -7.11
C VAL A 13 -24.92 0.94 -7.86
N MET A 14 -25.01 0.74 -9.19
CA MET A 14 -23.88 0.30 -9.99
C MET A 14 -22.75 1.32 -10.02
N ALA A 15 -23.05 2.61 -10.26
CA ALA A 15 -22.04 3.66 -10.33
C ALA A 15 -21.28 3.79 -9.01
N ILE A 16 -21.99 3.84 -7.89
CA ILE A 16 -21.39 3.95 -6.55
C ILE A 16 -20.68 2.65 -6.18
N GLY A 17 -21.30 1.49 -6.43
CA GLY A 17 -20.73 0.19 -6.08
C GLY A 17 -19.45 -0.11 -6.85
N LEU A 18 -19.47 0.02 -8.19
CA LEU A 18 -18.30 -0.23 -9.03
C LEU A 18 -17.23 0.85 -8.83
N GLY A 19 -17.62 2.12 -8.72
CA GLY A 19 -16.68 3.22 -8.46
C GLY A 19 -15.99 3.07 -7.10
N GLY A 20 -16.77 2.78 -6.05
CA GLY A 20 -16.24 2.54 -4.71
C GLY A 20 -15.33 1.31 -4.66
N TYR A 21 -15.74 0.21 -5.30
CA TYR A 21 -14.91 -0.99 -5.40
C TYR A 21 -13.60 -0.74 -6.15
N SER A 22 -13.64 0.02 -7.25
CA SER A 22 -12.45 0.39 -8.01
C SER A 22 -11.45 1.19 -7.19
N VAL A 23 -11.91 2.20 -6.44
CA VAL A 23 -11.02 3.01 -5.58
C VAL A 23 -10.47 2.14 -4.45
N TRP A 24 -11.30 1.33 -3.81
CA TRP A 24 -10.86 0.41 -2.77
C TRP A 24 -9.76 -0.53 -3.26
N TYR A 25 -9.93 -1.11 -4.45
CA TYR A 25 -8.94 -1.98 -5.07
C TYR A 25 -7.62 -1.24 -5.35
N ALA A 26 -7.70 -0.03 -5.92
CA ALA A 26 -6.51 0.78 -6.19
C ALA A 26 -5.75 1.19 -4.93
N LEU A 27 -6.45 1.45 -3.82
CA LEU A 27 -5.82 1.81 -2.54
C LEU A 27 -5.24 0.61 -1.79
N ASN A 28 -5.76 -0.60 -2.03
CA ASN A 28 -5.25 -1.83 -1.40
C ASN A 28 -3.99 -2.38 -2.07
N ALA A 29 -3.66 -1.93 -3.28
CA ALA A 29 -2.42 -2.34 -3.93
C ALA A 29 -1.22 -1.61 -3.30
N GLN A 30 -0.26 -2.37 -2.77
CA GLN A 30 1.05 -1.85 -2.34
C GLN A 30 1.92 -1.40 -3.53
N ASP A 31 1.50 -1.73 -4.76
CA ASP A 31 2.05 -1.25 -6.01
C ASP A 31 1.08 -0.25 -6.67
N GLY A 32 1.56 0.94 -7.03
CA GLY A 32 0.67 1.98 -7.56
C GLY A 32 1.39 3.17 -8.17
N VAL A 33 0.62 4.21 -8.49
CA VAL A 33 1.15 5.47 -9.03
C VAL A 33 2.13 6.08 -8.04
N GLY A 34 3.30 6.52 -8.54
CA GLY A 34 4.35 7.11 -7.69
C GLY A 34 5.19 6.09 -6.92
N ALA A 35 4.93 4.79 -7.08
CA ALA A 35 5.77 3.74 -6.52
C ALA A 35 7.07 3.60 -7.32
N ILE A 36 8.16 3.33 -6.60
CA ILE A 36 9.40 2.79 -7.17
C ILE A 36 9.60 1.35 -6.69
N ARG A 37 10.11 0.49 -7.57
CA ARG A 37 10.41 -0.91 -7.26
C ARG A 37 11.92 -1.15 -7.32
N ILE A 38 12.47 -1.73 -6.27
CA ILE A 38 13.87 -2.14 -6.18
C ILE A 38 13.91 -3.61 -5.75
N GLY A 39 14.12 -4.50 -6.72
CA GLY A 39 13.95 -5.95 -6.49
C GLY A 39 12.51 -6.25 -6.05
N GLN A 40 12.36 -6.89 -4.90
CA GLN A 40 11.06 -7.22 -4.31
C GLN A 40 10.47 -6.12 -3.41
N TRP A 41 11.19 -5.01 -3.26
CA TRP A 41 10.78 -3.90 -2.40
C TRP A 41 10.11 -2.80 -3.19
N THR A 42 8.99 -2.30 -2.68
CA THR A 42 8.28 -1.14 -3.19
C THR A 42 8.37 0.01 -2.20
N ALA A 43 8.56 1.24 -2.70
CA ALA A 43 8.57 2.46 -1.89
C ALA A 43 7.86 3.61 -2.61
N PHE A 44 7.39 4.60 -1.85
CA PHE A 44 6.73 5.82 -2.37
C PHE A 44 7.52 7.06 -1.94
N PRO A 45 8.50 7.53 -2.74
CA PRO A 45 9.43 8.59 -2.31
C PRO A 45 8.78 9.95 -2.03
N GLU A 46 7.65 10.22 -2.69
CA GLU A 46 6.97 11.51 -2.59
C GLU A 46 5.82 11.53 -1.57
N VAL A 47 5.54 10.41 -0.87
CA VAL A 47 4.34 10.21 -0.04
C VAL A 47 4.14 11.27 1.05
N GLY A 48 5.23 11.75 1.67
CA GLY A 48 5.22 12.81 2.69
C GLY A 48 5.50 14.20 2.14
N THR A 49 5.29 14.44 0.84
CA THR A 49 5.58 15.73 0.19
C THR A 49 4.34 16.37 -0.44
N LEU A 50 4.45 17.64 -0.84
CA LEU A 50 3.42 18.31 -1.61
C LEU A 50 3.16 17.64 -2.98
N ALA A 51 4.17 16.96 -3.52
CA ALA A 51 4.11 16.25 -4.80
C ALA A 51 3.50 14.84 -4.69
N ALA A 52 3.07 14.40 -3.50
CA ALA A 52 2.37 13.13 -3.33
C ALA A 52 1.15 13.04 -4.26
N ASP A 53 1.05 11.93 -4.98
CA ASP A 53 -0.07 11.67 -5.87
C ASP A 53 -1.38 11.49 -5.07
N PRO A 54 -2.55 11.64 -5.71
CA PRO A 54 -3.83 11.54 -5.03
C PRO A 54 -4.08 10.20 -4.32
N TYR A 55 -3.55 9.08 -4.84
CA TYR A 55 -3.73 7.76 -4.24
C TYR A 55 -2.85 7.59 -3.01
N SER A 56 -1.60 8.05 -3.06
CA SER A 56 -0.73 8.12 -1.89
C SER A 56 -1.34 8.94 -0.76
N LYS A 57 -1.91 10.12 -1.08
CA LYS A 57 -2.62 10.96 -0.09
C LYS A 57 -3.83 10.25 0.51
N ALA A 58 -4.64 9.59 -0.32
CA ALA A 58 -5.80 8.85 0.13
C ALA A 58 -5.42 7.65 1.01
N ARG A 59 -4.34 6.93 0.68
CA ARG A 59 -3.82 5.81 1.47
C ARG A 59 -3.35 6.27 2.85
N VAL A 60 -2.53 7.32 2.92
CA VAL A 60 -2.08 7.93 4.18
C VAL A 60 -3.29 8.35 5.04
N ALA A 61 -4.30 8.99 4.43
CA ALA A 61 -5.51 9.39 5.14
C ALA A 61 -6.33 8.19 5.66
N ARG A 62 -6.35 7.06 4.94
CA ARG A 62 -7.05 5.83 5.33
C ARG A 62 -6.32 5.08 6.45
N GLU A 63 -5.00 4.94 6.33
CA GLU A 63 -4.17 4.19 7.26
C GLU A 63 -3.88 4.97 8.55
N GLY A 64 -4.05 6.30 8.53
CA GLY A 64 -3.80 7.16 9.68
C GLY A 64 -2.32 7.23 10.08
N VAL A 65 -1.43 6.89 9.16
CA VAL A 65 0.02 6.88 9.37
C VAL A 65 0.60 8.28 9.10
N LEU A 66 1.69 8.62 9.80
CA LEU A 66 2.44 9.81 9.49
C LEU A 66 3.39 9.52 8.32
N ALA A 67 3.09 10.08 7.15
CA ALA A 67 3.95 9.95 5.98
C ALA A 67 5.27 10.68 6.20
N LEU A 68 6.39 9.97 6.01
CA LEU A 68 7.73 10.53 6.15
C LEU A 68 8.03 11.48 4.97
N GLY A 69 8.48 12.69 5.29
CA GLY A 69 9.01 13.63 4.31
C GLY A 69 10.37 13.18 3.77
N ARG A 70 10.84 13.81 2.68
CA ARG A 70 12.10 13.46 1.99
C ARG A 70 13.34 13.43 2.90
N ALA A 71 13.35 14.23 3.97
CA ALA A 71 14.48 14.32 4.90
C ALA A 71 14.29 13.47 6.17
N GLU A 72 13.12 12.87 6.37
CA GLU A 72 12.77 12.11 7.57
C GLU A 72 13.04 10.61 7.38
N GLY A 73 12.77 10.08 6.19
CA GLY A 73 13.09 8.69 5.85
C GLY A 73 12.32 8.18 4.64
N LEU A 74 12.54 6.90 4.32
CA LEU A 74 11.84 6.19 3.24
C LEU A 74 11.53 4.77 3.71
N ALA A 75 10.26 4.39 3.60
CA ALA A 75 9.81 3.04 3.91
C ALA A 75 9.80 2.18 2.65
N PHE A 76 10.25 0.94 2.81
CA PHE A 76 10.24 -0.09 1.77
C PHE A 76 9.37 -1.25 2.27
N VAL A 77 8.47 -1.74 1.43
CA VAL A 77 7.58 -2.87 1.71
C VAL A 77 7.82 -3.96 0.68
N ALA A 78 7.97 -5.20 1.14
CA ALA A 78 8.01 -6.39 0.28
C ALA A 78 6.87 -7.33 0.67
N GLU A 79 6.06 -7.72 -0.31
CA GLU A 79 4.95 -8.68 -0.12
C GLU A 79 5.24 -10.05 -0.76
N ARG A 80 6.29 -10.12 -1.59
CA ARG A 80 6.66 -11.30 -2.38
C ARG A 80 8.14 -11.60 -2.25
N ASP A 81 8.49 -12.86 -2.43
CA ASP A 81 9.88 -13.31 -2.52
C ASP A 81 10.47 -13.11 -3.93
N ASP A 82 11.72 -13.55 -4.12
CA ASP A 82 12.45 -13.44 -5.37
C ASP A 82 11.87 -14.30 -6.51
N ALA A 83 11.13 -15.36 -6.18
CA ALA A 83 10.36 -16.15 -7.13
C ALA A 83 8.99 -15.51 -7.48
N GLY A 84 8.61 -14.42 -6.81
CA GLY A 84 7.34 -13.72 -6.98
C GLY A 84 6.17 -14.34 -6.20
N GLU A 85 6.45 -15.32 -5.34
CA GLU A 85 5.47 -15.94 -4.46
C GLU A 85 5.15 -15.01 -3.28
N PRO A 86 3.89 -14.95 -2.81
CA PRO A 86 3.56 -14.17 -1.62
C PRO A 86 4.37 -14.64 -0.40
N LEU A 87 4.82 -13.70 0.43
CA LEU A 87 5.48 -14.02 1.70
C LEU A 87 4.51 -14.75 2.64
N LYS A 88 4.95 -15.88 3.18
CA LYS A 88 4.18 -16.79 4.02
C LYS A 88 4.89 -17.01 5.35
N ARG A 89 4.15 -17.05 6.46
CA ARG A 89 4.75 -17.16 7.80
C ARG A 89 5.42 -18.51 8.06
N GLU A 90 5.00 -19.55 7.35
CA GLU A 90 5.56 -20.90 7.45
C GLU A 90 6.91 -21.07 6.73
N CYS A 91 7.35 -20.06 5.98
CA CYS A 91 8.59 -20.09 5.22
C CYS A 91 9.74 -19.37 5.97
N THR A 92 10.98 -19.70 5.60
CA THR A 92 12.18 -18.99 6.06
C THR A 92 12.74 -18.17 4.91
N TYR A 93 13.00 -16.90 5.16
CA TYR A 93 13.51 -15.97 4.16
C TYR A 93 14.88 -15.44 4.57
N THR A 94 15.74 -15.19 3.59
CA THR A 94 17.03 -14.53 3.78
C THR A 94 17.03 -13.23 2.99
N ILE A 95 17.50 -12.16 3.63
CA ILE A 95 17.66 -10.85 2.99
C ILE A 95 19.16 -10.61 2.86
N GLU A 96 19.64 -10.42 1.63
CA GLU A 96 21.05 -10.19 1.32
C GLU A 96 21.21 -8.89 0.53
N GLY A 97 22.38 -8.26 0.65
CA GLY A 97 22.74 -7.04 -0.08
C GLY A 97 23.05 -5.85 0.83
N GLY A 98 23.26 -4.69 0.19
CA GLY A 98 23.51 -3.43 0.89
C GLY A 98 22.22 -2.69 1.20
N TYR A 99 22.16 -2.06 2.38
CA TYR A 99 21.08 -1.14 2.74
C TYR A 99 21.40 0.29 2.27
N PRO A 100 20.39 1.12 1.96
CA PRO A 100 20.60 2.52 1.60
C PRO A 100 21.35 3.30 2.69
N THR A 101 22.11 4.31 2.30
CA THR A 101 22.77 5.20 3.26
C THR A 101 21.74 5.89 4.14
N ALA A 102 21.73 5.56 5.44
CA ALA A 102 20.83 6.11 6.43
C ALA A 102 21.53 6.25 7.78
N ARG A 103 20.99 7.09 8.68
CA ARG A 103 21.48 7.20 10.07
C ARG A 103 21.23 5.93 10.86
N PHE A 104 20.06 5.34 10.65
CA PHE A 104 19.66 4.03 11.18
C PHE A 104 18.57 3.46 10.26
N TRP A 105 18.27 2.19 10.42
CA TRP A 105 17.16 1.52 9.75
C TRP A 105 16.49 0.56 10.72
N THR A 106 15.25 0.21 10.40
CA THR A 106 14.47 -0.81 11.10
C THR A 106 13.91 -1.79 10.09
N LEU A 107 13.64 -3.00 10.53
CA LEU A 107 12.98 -4.04 9.75
C LEU A 107 12.03 -4.78 10.68
N TYR A 108 10.82 -5.03 10.22
CA TYR A 108 9.83 -5.79 10.96
C TYR A 108 8.93 -6.56 9.99
N ALA A 109 8.36 -7.66 10.48
CA ALA A 109 7.33 -8.37 9.75
C ALA A 109 5.97 -7.72 10.02
N ALA A 110 5.21 -7.47 8.95
CA ALA A 110 3.95 -6.77 9.01
C ALA A 110 2.83 -7.57 8.36
N ASP A 111 1.59 -7.34 8.79
CA ASP A 111 0.41 -7.81 8.09
C ASP A 111 0.09 -6.93 6.86
N GLN A 112 -1.01 -7.24 6.17
CA GLN A 112 -1.43 -6.50 4.96
C GLN A 112 -1.80 -5.03 5.23
N SER A 113 -2.05 -4.65 6.48
CA SER A 113 -2.29 -3.28 6.91
C SER A 113 -1.02 -2.56 7.36
N LEU A 114 0.16 -3.19 7.17
CA LEU A 114 1.47 -2.73 7.63
C LEU A 114 1.59 -2.69 9.17
N GLY A 115 0.66 -3.32 9.88
CA GLY A 115 0.70 -3.50 11.33
C GLY A 115 1.73 -4.56 11.71
N VAL A 116 2.43 -4.35 12.84
CA VAL A 116 3.41 -5.32 13.34
C VAL A 116 2.71 -6.65 13.68
N ILE A 117 3.25 -7.76 13.19
CA ILE A 117 2.72 -9.09 13.50
C ILE A 117 3.03 -9.44 14.96
N ASP A 118 1.99 -9.85 15.72
CA ASP A 118 2.19 -10.42 17.04
C ASP A 118 2.93 -11.76 16.92
N THR A 119 4.09 -11.83 17.57
CA THR A 119 4.95 -13.03 17.56
C THR A 119 4.65 -13.97 18.71
N GLY A 120 3.77 -13.59 19.65
CA GLY A 120 3.42 -14.38 20.84
C GLY A 120 4.60 -14.69 21.76
N LYS A 121 5.70 -13.94 21.61
CA LYS A 121 6.89 -13.99 22.47
C LYS A 121 6.88 -12.84 23.46
#